data_AF-B5W5N3-F1
#
_entry.id   AF-B5W5N3-F1
#
_cell.length_a   1.000
_cell.length_b   1.000
_cell.length_c   1.000
_cell.angle_alpha   90.00
_cell.angle_beta   90.00
_cell.angle_gamma   90.00
#
_symmetry.space_group_name_H-M   'P 1'
#
loop_
_entity.id
_entity.type
_entity.pdbx_description
1 polymer ?
#
loop_
_entity_poly.entity_id
_entity_poly.type
_entity_poly.pdbx_seq_one_letter_code
_entity_poly.pdbx_strand_id
1 'polypeptide(L)'
;MKDGTSNGIGVKEQALEWADINWKSIKKNVRKLRQRIYRATQNGEWKKVKSLMKLMIRSYSNLLLSVRRVTQENQGKSTAGIDKQTALTHQERVKLVGEMTKYTPGKASPTRRVYIPKANGKRRPLGIPTIKDRVRQAVVKNSYEPHFEARFEANSYGFRPGRSAHDAIDQCFLRLQGGKDTWVLDADIKGAFDNINHEFILKAVGNLPGREIIKQWLKAGYVEAEIFNATESGTPQGGIISPLLANIALDGLDELLKKYQKITIQVRKSGNRQGQQERVKSPMYGYSRYADDFIITARCEEDIKAVVPIIEEWLSKRGLTLNKEKTSITQIAQGVNFLGFNLRQYKGKLLIKPQKEKRMRAFLQKLRDWLKANKSLPQDVVIPNINQQLIGWANYYRTGVSKAVFSYVDHMVHKMLWAWAVRRHPTKGKEWVKNKYFRTKVRRQWIFAAEVKDRRGNSQTESVVKISQTPIKRHVKVKDTSSPDNPALAKYWEQR
;
A
#
# COMPACT_ATOMS: atom_id res chain seq x y z
N MET A 1 7.02 50.02 27.15
CA MET A 1 7.86 49.04 27.88
C MET A 1 7.91 47.77 27.05
N LYS A 2 9.11 47.43 26.57
CA LYS A 2 9.43 46.21 25.84
C LYS A 2 9.76 45.15 26.89
N ASP A 3 9.01 44.06 26.95
CA ASP A 3 9.46 42.83 27.60
C ASP A 3 9.52 41.71 26.57
N GLY A 4 10.75 41.35 26.25
CA GLY A 4 11.09 40.19 25.46
C GLY A 4 11.30 38.96 26.34
N THR A 5 11.02 37.80 25.77
CA THR A 5 11.76 36.56 26.06
C THR A 5 11.79 35.74 24.78
N SER A 6 12.73 36.11 23.93
CA SER A 6 13.31 35.26 22.91
C SER A 6 14.01 34.07 23.59
N ASN A 7 13.38 32.90 23.62
CA ASN A 7 14.05 31.65 23.97
C ASN A 7 13.80 30.62 22.86
N GLY A 8 14.84 30.34 22.07
CA GLY A 8 14.83 29.28 21.07
C GLY A 8 15.72 29.49 19.84
N ILE A 9 16.78 30.29 19.91
CA ILE A 9 17.84 30.34 18.89
C ILE A 9 19.15 30.12 19.62
N GLY A 10 19.73 28.93 19.45
CA GLY A 10 20.97 28.52 20.12
C GLY A 10 20.87 27.16 20.80
N VAL A 11 20.63 26.09 20.02
CA VAL A 11 20.91 24.74 20.52
C VAL A 11 22.41 24.54 20.36
N LYS A 12 23.17 24.73 21.45
CA LYS A 12 24.52 24.17 21.60
C LYS A 12 24.44 22.67 21.24
N GLU A 13 25.41 22.19 20.46
CA GLU A 13 25.57 20.78 20.08
C GLU A 13 25.63 19.89 21.33
N GLN A 14 24.48 19.49 21.86
CA GLN A 14 24.40 18.26 22.63
C GLN A 14 24.66 17.12 21.65
N ALA A 15 25.64 16.27 21.95
CA ALA A 15 25.92 15.07 21.21
C ALA A 15 24.59 14.29 21.08
N LEU A 16 24.02 14.28 19.88
CA LEU A 16 22.74 13.64 19.63
C LEU A 16 22.94 12.13 19.80
N GLU A 17 22.48 11.56 20.90
CA GLU A 17 22.40 10.11 21.04
C GLU A 17 21.12 9.59 20.39
N TRP A 18 21.26 8.77 19.33
CA TRP A 18 20.10 8.26 18.58
C TRP A 18 19.13 7.45 19.45
N ALA A 19 19.65 6.78 20.48
CA ALA A 19 18.87 5.97 21.42
C ALA A 19 17.97 6.84 22.31
N ASP A 20 18.43 8.03 22.69
CA ASP A 20 17.76 8.91 23.66
C ASP A 20 16.72 9.83 23.01
N ILE A 21 16.59 9.80 21.68
CA ILE A 21 15.60 10.60 20.97
C ILE A 21 14.20 10.24 21.46
N ASN A 22 13.48 11.22 22.03
CA ASN A 22 12.08 11.06 22.40
C ASN A 22 11.17 11.01 21.15
N TRP A 23 11.05 9.83 20.57
CA TRP A 23 10.29 9.58 19.34
C TRP A 23 8.80 9.89 19.47
N LYS A 24 8.23 9.81 20.67
CA LYS A 24 6.82 10.16 20.92
C LYS A 24 6.61 11.67 20.71
N SER A 25 7.53 12.49 21.24
CA SER A 25 7.53 13.94 21.04
C SER A 25 7.74 14.32 19.56
N ILE A 26 8.75 13.73 18.90
CA ILE A 26 9.05 13.97 17.49
C ILE A 26 7.84 13.64 16.59
N LYS A 27 7.23 12.46 16.77
CA LYS A 27 6.03 12.05 16.02
C LYS A 27 4.84 12.99 16.29
N LYS A 28 4.66 13.44 17.54
CA LYS A 28 3.60 14.39 17.91
C LYS A 28 3.80 15.74 17.20
N ASN A 29 5.02 16.27 17.14
CA ASN A 29 5.34 17.53 16.48
C ASN A 29 5.06 17.48 14.98
N VAL A 30 5.55 16.43 14.30
CA VAL A 30 5.29 16.23 12.86
C VAL A 30 3.79 16.05 12.61
N ARG A 31 3.10 15.22 13.40
CA ARG A 31 1.64 15.02 13.29
C ARG A 31 0.88 16.34 13.43
N LYS A 32 1.17 17.16 14.45
CA LYS A 32 0.53 18.47 14.64
C LYS A 32 0.71 19.37 13.42
N LEU A 33 1.92 19.41 12.86
CA LEU A 33 2.19 20.26 11.70
C LEU A 33 1.50 19.75 10.43
N ARG A 34 1.43 18.42 10.23
CA ARG A 34 0.63 17.81 9.15
C ARG A 34 -0.85 18.18 9.27
N GLN A 35 -1.42 18.04 10.46
CA GLN A 35 -2.82 18.39 10.74
C GLN A 35 -3.11 19.89 10.48
N ARG A 36 -2.16 20.78 10.77
CA ARG A 36 -2.28 22.21 10.45
C ARG A 36 -2.26 22.46 8.94
N ILE A 37 -1.40 21.78 8.19
CA ILE A 37 -1.37 21.87 6.71
C ILE A 37 -2.69 21.37 6.12
N TYR A 38 -3.18 20.22 6.60
CA TYR A 38 -4.44 19.62 6.17
C TYR A 38 -5.62 20.60 6.38
N ARG A 39 -5.79 21.13 7.60
CA ARG A 39 -6.85 22.11 7.92
C ARG A 39 -6.75 23.39 7.10
N ALA A 40 -5.55 23.96 6.98
CA ALA A 40 -5.35 25.17 6.18
C ALA A 40 -5.68 24.92 4.69
N THR A 41 -5.46 23.71 4.20
CA THR A 41 -5.83 23.32 2.82
C THR A 41 -7.34 23.19 2.67
N GLN A 42 -8.03 22.56 3.63
CA GLN A 42 -9.50 22.46 3.61
C GLN A 42 -10.17 23.85 3.65
N ASN A 43 -9.60 24.80 4.39
CA ASN A 43 -10.11 26.16 4.49
C ASN A 43 -9.73 27.07 3.30
N GLY A 44 -8.95 26.59 2.32
CA GLY A 44 -8.48 27.42 1.21
C GLY A 44 -7.45 28.50 1.58
N GLU A 45 -6.80 28.40 2.75
CA GLU A 45 -5.84 29.39 3.26
C GLU A 45 -4.45 29.23 2.60
N TRP A 46 -4.35 29.41 1.27
CA TRP A 46 -3.17 29.04 0.48
C TRP A 46 -1.85 29.69 0.92
N LYS A 47 -1.87 30.95 1.38
CA LYS A 47 -0.68 31.62 1.93
C LYS A 47 -0.14 30.88 3.16
N LYS A 48 -1.04 30.48 4.07
CA LYS A 48 -0.72 29.73 5.29
C LYS A 48 -0.27 28.31 4.97
N VAL A 49 -0.90 27.64 4.00
CA VAL A 49 -0.46 26.33 3.50
C VAL A 49 1.01 26.40 3.08
N LYS A 50 1.38 27.37 2.23
CA LYS A 50 2.77 27.54 1.80
C LYS A 50 3.72 27.82 2.97
N SER A 51 3.32 28.64 3.93
CA SER A 51 4.12 28.92 5.13
C SER A 51 4.35 27.66 5.98
N LEU A 52 3.29 26.91 6.27
CA LEU A 52 3.36 25.68 7.05
C LEU A 52 4.15 24.58 6.34
N MET A 53 4.04 24.48 5.01
CA MET A 53 4.83 23.55 4.22
C MET A 53 6.33 23.90 4.25
N LYS A 54 6.70 25.19 4.17
CA LYS A 54 8.10 25.64 4.36
C LYS A 54 8.60 25.27 5.76
N LEU A 55 7.77 25.49 6.78
CA LEU A 55 8.08 25.12 8.17
C LEU A 55 8.31 23.61 8.32
N MET A 56 7.48 22.78 7.67
CA MET A 56 7.62 21.32 7.69
C MET A 56 8.92 20.85 7.05
N ILE A 57 9.29 21.43 5.91
CA ILE A 57 10.52 21.08 5.19
C ILE A 57 11.76 21.42 6.02
N ARG A 58 11.73 22.53 6.77
CA ARG A 58 12.85 22.99 7.62
C ARG A 58 12.85 22.40 9.04
N SER A 59 11.83 21.62 9.41
CA SER A 59 11.67 21.13 10.77
C SER A 59 12.69 20.04 11.10
N TYR A 60 13.44 20.23 12.19
CA TYR A 60 14.37 19.22 12.72
C TYR A 60 13.65 17.92 13.12
N SER A 61 12.45 18.02 13.70
CA SER A 61 11.62 16.84 14.01
C SER A 61 11.24 16.04 12.75
N ASN A 62 10.96 16.73 11.64
CA ASN A 62 10.66 16.07 10.37
C ASN A 62 11.90 15.40 9.77
N LEU A 63 13.07 16.03 9.89
CA LEU A 63 14.35 15.45 9.45
C LEU A 63 14.65 14.15 10.22
N LEU A 64 14.61 14.18 11.55
CA LEU A 64 14.85 13.00 12.40
C LEU A 64 13.90 11.85 12.05
N LEU A 65 12.60 12.14 11.91
CA LEU A 65 11.60 11.14 11.55
C LEU A 65 11.86 10.56 10.15
N SER A 66 12.30 11.40 9.21
CA SER A 66 12.62 10.99 7.84
C SER A 66 13.86 10.10 7.78
N VAL A 67 14.92 10.44 8.54
CA VAL A 67 16.12 9.59 8.67
C VAL A 67 15.74 8.24 9.28
N ARG A 68 14.98 8.22 10.38
CA ARG A 68 14.50 6.97 10.99
C ARG A 68 13.71 6.11 10.00
N ARG A 69 12.79 6.71 9.25
CA ARG A 69 12.00 6.01 8.25
C ARG A 69 12.89 5.32 7.20
N VAL A 70 13.87 6.05 6.65
CA VAL A 70 14.77 5.55 5.60
C VAL A 70 15.71 4.47 6.11
N THR A 71 16.26 4.63 7.32
CA THR A 71 17.38 3.85 7.85
C THR A 71 16.99 2.71 8.78
N GLN A 72 15.78 2.73 9.32
CA GLN A 72 15.36 1.78 10.36
C GLN A 72 14.06 1.06 9.99
N GLU A 73 13.07 1.78 9.45
CA GLU A 73 11.72 1.25 9.22
C GLU A 73 11.50 0.68 7.82
N ASN A 74 12.12 1.27 6.80
CA ASN A 74 11.98 0.79 5.41
C ASN A 74 12.69 -0.57 5.20
N GLN A 75 12.05 -1.47 4.45
CA GLN A 75 12.64 -2.78 4.09
C GLN A 75 13.94 -2.64 3.28
N GLY A 76 14.05 -1.60 2.44
CA GLY A 76 15.24 -1.28 1.65
C GLY A 76 16.31 -0.47 2.39
N LYS A 77 16.34 -0.51 3.73
CA LYS A 77 17.30 0.26 4.56
C LYS A 77 18.77 -0.08 4.26
N SER A 78 19.04 -1.34 3.93
CA SER A 78 20.40 -1.82 3.59
C SER A 78 20.74 -1.65 2.10
N THR A 79 19.80 -1.15 1.29
CA THR A 79 20.02 -0.97 -0.15
C THR A 79 20.59 0.43 -0.40
N ALA A 80 21.81 0.49 -0.91
CA ALA A 80 22.47 1.74 -1.27
C ALA A 80 22.09 2.21 -2.69
N GLY A 81 22.19 3.52 -2.90
CA GLY A 81 22.06 4.15 -4.21
C GLY A 81 23.35 4.03 -5.03
N ILE A 82 23.57 4.97 -5.95
CA ILE A 82 24.82 5.04 -6.73
C ILE A 82 26.05 5.33 -5.85
N ASP A 83 25.84 6.02 -4.73
CA ASP A 83 26.85 6.44 -3.76
C ASP A 83 27.38 5.29 -2.89
N LYS A 84 26.75 4.11 -2.96
CA LYS A 84 27.07 2.93 -2.13
C LYS A 84 26.99 3.21 -0.62
N GLN A 85 26.37 4.31 -0.19
CA GLN A 85 26.24 4.68 1.22
C GLN A 85 24.97 4.10 1.86
N THR A 86 25.11 3.65 3.10
CA THR A 86 23.99 3.26 3.99
C THR A 86 24.20 3.88 5.38
N ALA A 87 23.16 3.87 6.21
CA ALA A 87 23.27 4.26 7.61
C ALA A 87 22.45 3.29 8.45
N LEU A 88 23.12 2.31 9.06
CA LEU A 88 22.51 1.20 9.81
C LEU A 88 22.81 1.30 11.31
N THR A 89 23.92 1.93 11.69
CA THR A 89 24.29 2.15 13.10
C THR A 89 23.72 3.45 13.66
N HIS A 90 23.73 3.62 14.97
CA HIS A 90 23.29 4.88 15.60
C HIS A 90 24.20 6.05 15.21
N GLN A 91 25.52 5.87 15.22
CA GLN A 91 26.51 6.89 14.87
C GLN A 91 26.37 7.37 13.43
N GLU A 92 26.20 6.44 12.47
CA GLU A 92 25.98 6.79 11.06
C GLU A 92 24.71 7.63 10.86
N ARG A 93 23.64 7.34 11.61
CA ARG A 93 22.39 8.11 11.54
C ARG A 93 22.57 9.52 12.09
N VAL A 94 23.31 9.67 13.19
CA VAL A 94 23.63 10.98 13.78
C VAL A 94 24.46 11.81 12.81
N LYS A 95 25.50 11.21 12.21
CA LYS A 95 26.31 11.84 11.15
C LYS A 95 25.45 12.29 9.98
N LEU A 96 24.57 11.41 9.49
CA LEU A 96 23.64 11.73 8.40
C LEU A 96 22.71 12.89 8.77
N VAL A 97 22.19 12.95 10.01
CA VAL A 97 21.39 14.09 10.47
C VAL A 97 22.22 15.37 10.47
N GLY A 98 23.47 15.34 10.97
CA GLY A 98 24.37 16.49 10.94
C GLY A 98 24.64 17.00 9.53
N GLU A 99 24.96 16.11 8.60
CA GLU A 99 25.16 16.43 7.18
C GLU A 99 23.90 17.04 6.54
N MET A 100 22.72 16.55 6.90
CA MET A 100 21.45 16.99 6.34
C MET A 100 20.91 18.28 7.00
N THR A 101 21.36 18.61 8.21
CA THR A 101 20.98 19.84 8.94
C THR A 101 21.70 21.06 8.38
N LYS A 102 22.92 20.88 7.87
CA LYS A 102 23.63 21.87 7.07
C LYS A 102 22.92 21.99 5.72
N TYR A 103 21.84 22.77 5.70
CA TYR A 103 20.96 22.89 4.54
C TYR A 103 21.73 23.54 3.37
N THR A 104 22.18 22.70 2.44
CA THR A 104 22.62 23.15 1.12
C THR A 104 21.60 22.66 0.10
N PRO A 105 21.02 23.53 -0.74
CA PRO A 105 20.26 23.12 -1.93
C PRO A 105 21.17 22.31 -2.87
N GLY A 106 21.32 21.02 -2.60
CA GLY A 106 22.13 20.11 -3.40
C GLY A 106 21.35 19.64 -4.63
N LYS A 107 22.05 19.52 -5.75
CA LYS A 107 21.54 18.91 -6.99
C LYS A 107 21.09 17.47 -6.70
N ALA A 108 19.91 17.09 -7.17
CA ALA A 108 19.45 15.70 -7.13
C ALA A 108 20.47 14.77 -7.80
N SER A 109 20.74 13.61 -7.19
CA SER A 109 21.60 12.59 -7.77
C SER A 109 20.80 11.63 -8.66
N PRO A 110 21.41 11.06 -9.73
CA PRO A 110 20.76 10.04 -10.51
C PRO A 110 20.44 8.79 -9.68
N THR A 111 19.39 8.08 -10.06
CA THR A 111 19.00 6.84 -9.38
C THR A 111 19.78 5.63 -9.91
N ARG A 112 20.05 4.64 -9.05
CA ARG A 112 20.67 3.37 -9.47
C ARG A 112 19.60 2.43 -10.02
N ARG A 113 19.70 2.01 -11.28
CA ARG A 113 18.74 1.09 -11.92
C ARG A 113 18.98 -0.35 -11.46
N VAL A 114 17.94 -1.02 -10.99
CA VAL A 114 17.94 -2.43 -10.59
C VAL A 114 16.68 -3.10 -11.12
N TYR A 115 16.79 -4.35 -11.55
CA TYR A 115 15.67 -5.12 -12.08
C TYR A 115 15.09 -6.10 -11.05
N ILE A 116 13.77 -6.03 -10.86
CA ILE A 116 13.02 -7.01 -10.08
C ILE A 116 12.31 -7.97 -11.03
N PRO A 117 12.45 -9.29 -10.89
CA PRO A 117 11.74 -10.25 -11.73
C PRO A 117 10.23 -10.15 -11.47
N LYS A 118 9.43 -10.05 -12.54
CA LYS A 118 7.98 -10.22 -12.48
C LYS A 118 7.61 -11.69 -12.65
N ALA A 119 6.43 -12.06 -12.16
CA ALA A 119 5.90 -13.42 -12.29
C ALA A 119 5.67 -13.87 -13.74
N ASN A 120 5.66 -12.94 -14.71
CA ASN A 120 5.50 -13.22 -16.14
C ASN A 120 6.84 -13.26 -16.90
N GLY A 121 7.98 -13.40 -16.21
CA GLY A 121 9.32 -13.44 -16.80
C GLY A 121 9.89 -12.08 -17.20
N LYS A 122 9.05 -11.05 -17.41
CA LYS A 122 9.51 -9.68 -17.67
C LYS A 122 10.18 -9.09 -16.43
N ARG A 123 11.07 -8.11 -16.61
CA ARG A 123 11.74 -7.40 -15.51
C ARG A 123 11.04 -6.06 -15.22
N ARG A 124 10.90 -5.68 -13.95
CA ARG A 124 10.46 -4.35 -13.51
C ARG A 124 11.69 -3.54 -13.16
N PRO A 125 11.96 -2.42 -13.83
CA PRO A 125 13.03 -1.56 -13.40
C PRO A 125 12.67 -0.82 -12.10
N LEU A 126 13.66 -0.61 -11.25
CA LEU A 126 13.57 0.16 -10.03
C LEU A 126 14.75 1.15 -10.01
N GLY A 127 14.48 2.44 -9.82
CA GLY A 127 15.47 3.46 -9.55
C GLY A 127 15.63 3.63 -8.04
N ILE A 128 16.80 3.25 -7.50
CA ILE A 128 17.12 3.40 -6.08
C ILE A 128 17.89 4.72 -5.90
N PRO A 129 17.30 5.74 -5.24
CA PRO A 129 18.00 6.99 -4.98
C PRO A 129 19.08 6.83 -3.90
N THR A 130 19.99 7.81 -3.82
CA THR A 130 20.96 7.94 -2.73
C THR A 130 20.25 8.03 -1.37
N ILE A 131 20.96 7.70 -0.29
CA ILE A 131 20.37 7.80 1.06
C ILE A 131 19.93 9.25 1.38
N LYS A 132 20.74 10.24 0.97
CA LYS A 132 20.45 11.66 1.13
C LYS A 132 19.18 12.05 0.40
N ASP A 133 19.03 11.64 -0.87
CA ASP A 133 17.82 11.96 -1.64
C ASP A 133 16.59 11.23 -1.11
N ARG A 134 16.71 9.99 -0.62
CA ARG A 134 15.60 9.31 0.07
C ARG A 134 15.14 10.10 1.30
N VAL A 135 16.07 10.61 2.10
CA VAL A 135 15.73 11.44 3.27
C VAL A 135 15.05 12.74 2.83
N ARG A 136 15.59 13.45 1.83
CA ARG A 136 14.96 14.68 1.30
C ARG A 136 13.56 14.42 0.74
N GLN A 137 13.38 13.32 0.01
CA GLN A 137 12.07 12.89 -0.49
C GLN A 137 11.09 12.61 0.64
N ALA A 138 11.53 11.97 1.73
CA ALA A 138 10.70 11.73 2.91
C ALA A 138 10.30 13.04 3.62
N VAL A 139 11.24 13.99 3.76
CA VAL A 139 10.98 15.33 4.32
C VAL A 139 9.93 16.08 3.51
N VAL A 140 10.11 16.15 2.18
CA VAL A 140 9.17 16.82 1.28
C VAL A 140 7.81 16.11 1.26
N LYS A 141 7.80 14.77 1.24
CA LYS A 141 6.56 13.97 1.30
C LYS A 141 5.74 14.31 2.54
N ASN A 142 6.36 14.44 3.72
CA ASN A 142 5.63 14.80 4.95
C ASN A 142 4.98 16.20 4.89
N SER A 143 5.45 17.07 4.00
CA SER A 143 4.86 18.39 3.72
C SER A 143 3.73 18.32 2.69
N TYR A 144 3.92 17.54 1.62
CA TYR A 144 2.97 17.43 0.52
C TYR A 144 1.77 16.54 0.84
N GLU A 145 1.99 15.39 1.48
CA GLU A 145 0.94 14.39 1.74
C GLU A 145 -0.30 14.98 2.45
N PRO A 146 -0.21 15.76 3.56
CA PRO A 146 -1.41 16.34 4.18
C PRO A 146 -2.12 17.38 3.31
N HIS A 147 -1.41 18.08 2.41
CA HIS A 147 -2.03 19.03 1.48
C HIS A 147 -2.86 18.29 0.42
N PHE A 148 -2.30 17.25 -0.19
CA PHE A 148 -3.01 16.49 -1.22
C PHE A 148 -4.07 15.57 -0.64
N GLU A 149 -3.86 14.99 0.55
CA GLU A 149 -4.89 14.19 1.22
C GLU A 149 -6.16 14.98 1.55
N ALA A 150 -6.08 16.31 1.70
CA ALA A 150 -7.25 17.16 1.87
C ALA A 150 -8.07 17.35 0.58
N ARG A 151 -7.50 17.00 -0.59
CA ARG A 151 -8.05 17.26 -1.92
C ARG A 151 -8.37 15.97 -2.69
N PHE A 152 -7.63 14.90 -2.42
CA PHE A 152 -7.74 13.65 -3.16
C PHE A 152 -9.14 13.03 -3.09
N GLU A 153 -9.50 12.39 -4.20
CA GLU A 153 -10.78 11.73 -4.40
C GLU A 153 -11.02 10.58 -3.39
N ALA A 154 -12.29 10.35 -3.06
CA ALA A 154 -12.69 9.34 -2.09
C ALA A 154 -12.42 7.89 -2.54
N ASN A 155 -12.47 7.62 -3.84
CA ASN A 155 -12.37 6.26 -4.39
C ASN A 155 -10.97 5.90 -4.92
N SER A 156 -9.95 6.65 -4.48
CA SER A 156 -8.53 6.32 -4.68
C SER A 156 -7.91 5.82 -3.37
N TYR A 157 -7.28 4.63 -3.38
CA TYR A 157 -6.81 3.95 -2.17
C TYR A 157 -5.31 3.66 -2.15
N GLY A 158 -4.69 3.41 -3.31
CA GLY A 158 -3.29 2.99 -3.39
C GLY A 158 -2.34 4.04 -2.84
N PHE A 159 -1.36 3.62 -2.03
CA PHE A 159 -0.29 4.46 -1.47
C PHE A 159 -0.72 5.65 -0.60
N ARG A 160 -1.96 5.65 -0.10
CA ARG A 160 -2.50 6.72 0.75
C ARG A 160 -2.56 6.30 2.24
N PRO A 161 -2.31 7.22 3.18
CA PRO A 161 -2.35 6.91 4.60
C PRO A 161 -3.76 6.51 5.06
N GLY A 162 -3.86 5.43 5.84
CA GLY A 162 -5.12 4.93 6.39
C GLY A 162 -6.03 4.20 5.38
N ARG A 163 -5.59 4.06 4.12
CA ARG A 163 -6.34 3.38 3.05
C ARG A 163 -5.62 2.09 2.63
N SER A 164 -6.40 1.04 2.37
CA SER A 164 -5.90 -0.31 2.10
C SER A 164 -6.51 -0.89 0.83
N ALA A 165 -5.95 -2.00 0.34
CA ALA A 165 -6.54 -2.76 -0.77
C ALA A 165 -7.96 -3.24 -0.44
N HIS A 166 -8.24 -3.53 0.83
CA HIS A 166 -9.58 -3.95 1.28
C HIS A 166 -10.61 -2.83 1.15
N ASP A 167 -10.21 -1.56 1.28
CA ASP A 167 -11.12 -0.44 1.02
C ASP A 167 -11.56 -0.37 -0.44
N ALA A 168 -10.63 -0.64 -1.36
CA ALA A 168 -10.92 -0.68 -2.79
C ALA A 168 -11.86 -1.84 -3.14
N ILE A 169 -11.67 -3.00 -2.52
CA ILE A 169 -12.50 -4.20 -2.70
C ILE A 169 -13.91 -3.98 -2.13
N ASP A 170 -14.02 -3.39 -0.94
CA ASP A 170 -15.31 -3.07 -0.33
C ASP A 170 -16.06 -2.02 -1.16
N GLN A 171 -15.37 -1.06 -1.77
CA GLN A 171 -16.01 -0.14 -2.71
C GLN A 171 -16.61 -0.87 -3.91
N CYS A 172 -15.90 -1.85 -4.48
CA CYS A 172 -16.45 -2.70 -5.53
C CYS A 172 -17.65 -3.52 -5.01
N PHE A 173 -17.58 -4.04 -3.79
CA PHE A 173 -18.71 -4.75 -3.16
C PHE A 173 -19.95 -3.86 -3.07
N LEU A 174 -19.81 -2.61 -2.63
CA LEU A 174 -20.92 -1.67 -2.47
C LEU A 174 -21.63 -1.34 -3.79
N ARG A 175 -20.89 -1.32 -4.91
CA ARG A 175 -21.42 -1.05 -6.26
C ARG A 175 -22.01 -2.28 -6.93
N LEU A 176 -21.37 -3.43 -6.79
CA LEU A 176 -21.74 -4.66 -7.50
C LEU A 176 -22.79 -5.51 -6.75
N GLN A 177 -22.98 -5.28 -5.45
CA GLN A 177 -24.01 -5.99 -4.68
C GLN A 177 -25.43 -5.66 -5.17
N GLY A 178 -26.31 -6.67 -5.11
CA GLY A 178 -27.74 -6.49 -5.44
C GLY A 178 -28.04 -6.24 -6.92
N GLY A 179 -27.08 -6.42 -7.82
CA GLY A 179 -27.29 -6.28 -9.27
C GLY A 179 -27.43 -4.84 -9.75
N LYS A 180 -26.92 -3.86 -9.00
CA LYS A 180 -26.93 -2.44 -9.41
C LYS A 180 -26.08 -2.20 -10.66
N ASP A 181 -24.83 -2.67 -10.59
CA ASP A 181 -23.88 -2.68 -11.69
C ASP A 181 -23.55 -4.14 -12.03
N THR A 182 -23.64 -4.51 -13.31
CA THR A 182 -23.44 -5.89 -13.79
C THR A 182 -22.24 -6.01 -14.73
N TRP A 183 -21.73 -4.89 -15.23
CA TRP A 183 -20.59 -4.81 -16.12
C TRP A 183 -19.42 -4.08 -15.46
N VAL A 184 -18.22 -4.56 -15.76
CA VAL A 184 -16.98 -4.11 -15.15
C VAL A 184 -15.93 -3.91 -16.24
N LEU A 185 -15.32 -2.72 -16.24
CA LEU A 185 -14.06 -2.44 -16.89
C LEU A 185 -12.93 -2.68 -15.88
N ASP A 186 -12.14 -3.71 -16.09
CA ASP A 186 -10.87 -3.91 -15.41
C ASP A 186 -9.79 -3.21 -16.23
N ALA A 187 -9.28 -2.06 -15.77
CA ALA A 187 -8.35 -1.22 -16.52
C ALA A 187 -6.95 -1.20 -15.88
N ASP A 188 -5.93 -1.40 -16.73
CA ASP A 188 -4.50 -1.34 -16.38
C ASP A 188 -3.82 -0.25 -17.24
N ILE A 189 -3.00 0.59 -16.61
CA ILE A 189 -2.25 1.65 -17.31
C ILE A 189 -0.89 1.11 -17.73
N LYS A 190 -0.54 1.28 -19.01
CA LYS A 190 0.75 0.83 -19.55
C LYS A 190 1.89 1.67 -18.99
N GLY A 191 2.70 1.07 -18.10
CA GLY A 191 3.91 1.69 -17.58
C GLY A 191 3.63 2.99 -16.82
N ALA A 192 2.62 3.00 -15.94
CA ALA A 192 2.15 4.21 -15.28
C ALA A 192 3.28 5.04 -14.64
N PHE A 193 4.18 4.42 -13.89
CA PHE A 193 5.28 5.15 -13.26
C PHE A 193 6.34 5.64 -14.24
N ASP A 194 6.55 4.94 -15.37
CA ASP A 194 7.61 5.24 -16.32
C ASP A 194 7.19 6.30 -17.36
N ASN A 195 5.89 6.47 -17.61
CA ASN A 195 5.40 7.28 -18.74
C ASN A 195 4.73 8.60 -18.35
N ILE A 196 4.48 8.89 -17.06
CA ILE A 196 3.81 10.14 -16.67
C ILE A 196 4.60 11.36 -17.13
N ASN A 197 3.95 12.30 -17.80
CA ASN A 197 4.56 13.55 -18.24
C ASN A 197 5.00 14.42 -17.04
N HIS A 198 6.27 14.84 -17.02
CA HIS A 198 6.84 15.68 -15.96
C HIS A 198 6.17 17.04 -15.83
N GLU A 199 5.84 17.68 -16.95
CA GLU A 199 5.17 18.97 -16.99
C GLU A 199 3.79 18.88 -16.37
N PHE A 200 3.07 17.78 -16.62
CA PHE A 200 1.78 17.53 -15.99
C PHE A 200 1.90 17.44 -14.46
N ILE A 201 2.86 16.65 -13.94
CA ILE A 201 3.11 16.55 -12.50
C ILE A 201 3.42 17.92 -11.92
N LEU A 202 4.34 18.66 -12.54
CA LEU A 202 4.75 19.96 -12.06
C LEU A 202 3.58 20.95 -12.12
N LYS A 203 2.74 20.94 -13.15
CA LYS A 203 1.53 21.76 -13.23
C LYS A 203 0.55 21.41 -12.11
N ALA A 204 0.28 20.13 -11.88
CA ALA A 204 -0.61 19.65 -10.82
C ALA A 204 -0.10 19.99 -9.41
N VAL A 205 1.22 19.93 -9.20
CA VAL A 205 1.87 20.38 -7.95
C VAL A 205 1.70 21.89 -7.73
N GLY A 206 1.70 22.69 -8.79
CA GLY A 206 1.59 24.14 -8.70
C GLY A 206 2.79 24.79 -7.98
N ASN A 207 2.63 26.05 -7.57
CA ASN A 207 3.69 26.83 -6.93
C ASN A 207 3.77 26.57 -5.41
N LEU A 208 4.10 25.32 -5.05
CA LEU A 208 4.28 24.86 -3.67
C LEU A 208 5.77 24.84 -3.27
N PRO A 209 6.09 25.04 -1.98
CA PRO A 209 7.47 24.98 -1.49
C PRO A 209 8.09 23.59 -1.73
N GLY A 210 9.28 23.52 -2.32
CA GLY A 210 9.92 22.24 -2.66
C GLY A 210 9.60 21.73 -4.08
N ARG A 211 8.86 22.50 -4.89
CA ARG A 211 8.67 22.19 -6.32
C ARG A 211 9.99 22.02 -7.07
N GLU A 212 10.98 22.88 -6.85
CA GLU A 212 12.25 22.83 -7.59
C GLU A 212 13.05 21.56 -7.33
N ILE A 213 13.08 21.04 -6.10
CA ILE A 213 13.76 19.77 -5.82
C ILE A 213 13.00 18.58 -6.43
N ILE A 214 11.67 18.65 -6.52
CA ILE A 214 10.87 17.65 -7.24
C ILE A 214 11.21 17.68 -8.73
N LYS A 215 11.29 18.86 -9.34
CA LYS A 215 11.72 19.03 -10.74
C LYS A 215 13.10 18.44 -10.97
N GLN A 216 14.03 18.67 -10.04
CA GLN A 216 15.37 18.07 -10.12
C GLN A 216 15.32 16.54 -10.02
N TRP A 217 14.52 15.94 -9.12
CA TRP A 217 14.39 14.49 -9.03
C TRP A 217 13.77 13.85 -10.28
N LEU A 218 12.80 14.52 -10.92
CA LEU A 218 12.20 14.03 -12.16
C LEU A 218 13.22 14.01 -13.30
N LYS A 219 14.09 15.04 -13.37
CA LYS A 219 15.11 15.19 -14.42
C LYS A 219 16.48 14.56 -14.08
N ALA A 220 16.64 13.97 -12.90
CA ALA A 220 17.93 13.50 -12.40
C ALA A 220 18.52 12.33 -13.19
N GLY A 221 17.72 11.63 -13.99
CA GLY A 221 18.17 10.46 -14.75
C GLY A 221 18.34 9.20 -13.90
N TYR A 222 18.89 8.16 -14.52
CA TYR A 222 19.30 6.94 -13.86
C TYR A 222 20.63 6.42 -14.40
N VAL A 223 21.36 5.68 -13.57
CA VAL A 223 22.58 4.97 -13.96
C VAL A 223 22.28 3.48 -14.05
N GLU A 224 22.62 2.89 -15.19
CA GLU A 224 22.49 1.46 -15.49
C GLU A 224 23.81 0.96 -16.07
N ALA A 225 24.38 -0.09 -15.48
CA ALA A 225 25.70 -0.63 -15.88
C ALA A 225 26.77 0.48 -16.05
N GLU A 226 26.82 1.42 -15.09
CA GLU A 226 27.75 2.57 -15.07
C GLU A 226 27.51 3.62 -16.17
N ILE A 227 26.49 3.44 -17.01
CA ILE A 227 26.09 4.40 -18.05
C ILE A 227 24.95 5.28 -17.52
N PHE A 228 25.12 6.59 -17.65
CA PHE A 228 24.08 7.57 -17.34
C PHE A 228 23.04 7.64 -18.46
N ASN A 229 21.77 7.61 -18.07
CA ASN A 229 20.63 7.74 -18.95
C ASN A 229 19.74 8.90 -18.48
N ALA A 230 19.39 9.79 -19.41
CA ALA A 230 18.43 10.85 -19.14
C ALA A 230 17.03 10.27 -18.91
N THR A 231 16.20 10.99 -18.16
CA THR A 231 14.79 10.63 -17.94
C THR A 231 13.91 11.72 -18.51
N GLU A 232 13.23 11.42 -19.62
CA GLU A 232 12.37 12.35 -20.34
C GLU A 232 10.92 12.31 -19.83
N SER A 233 10.52 11.20 -19.21
CA SER A 233 9.18 10.98 -18.66
C SER A 233 9.20 10.04 -17.46
N GLY A 234 8.11 10.01 -16.71
CA GLY A 234 7.92 9.14 -15.56
C GLY A 234 8.45 9.69 -14.24
N THR A 235 8.22 8.93 -13.18
CA THR A 235 8.73 9.16 -11.84
C THR A 235 9.60 7.95 -11.45
N PRO A 236 10.81 8.14 -10.90
CA PRO A 236 11.68 7.02 -10.57
C PRO A 236 10.98 6.03 -9.64
N GLN A 237 10.72 4.82 -10.15
CA GLN A 237 10.07 3.77 -9.38
C GLN A 237 11.05 3.31 -8.29
N GLY A 238 10.77 3.63 -7.01
CA GLY A 238 11.69 3.38 -5.89
C GLY A 238 11.99 4.62 -5.04
N GLY A 239 11.68 5.81 -5.54
CA GLY A 239 11.63 7.02 -4.72
C GLY A 239 10.49 7.00 -3.69
N ILE A 240 10.73 7.59 -2.52
CA ILE A 240 9.76 7.64 -1.41
C ILE A 240 8.57 8.52 -1.75
N ILE A 241 8.81 9.59 -2.52
CA ILE A 241 7.80 10.56 -2.96
C ILE A 241 7.07 10.14 -4.24
N SER A 242 7.66 9.25 -5.07
CA SER A 242 7.12 8.85 -6.37
C SER A 242 5.67 8.34 -6.31
N PRO A 243 5.26 7.50 -5.34
CA PRO A 243 3.86 7.08 -5.23
C PRO A 243 2.88 8.23 -4.98
N LEU A 244 3.29 9.27 -4.24
CA LEU A 244 2.47 10.46 -4.03
C LEU A 244 2.35 11.26 -5.33
N LEU A 245 3.44 11.44 -6.08
CA LEU A 245 3.42 12.14 -7.37
C LEU A 245 2.55 11.42 -8.40
N ALA A 246 2.61 10.09 -8.44
CA ALA A 246 1.74 9.29 -9.30
C ALA A 246 0.26 9.46 -8.92
N ASN A 247 -0.07 9.51 -7.62
CA ASN A 247 -1.43 9.79 -7.18
C ASN A 247 -1.90 11.20 -7.54
N ILE A 248 -1.02 12.21 -7.44
CA ILE A 248 -1.30 13.59 -7.89
C ILE A 248 -1.59 13.62 -9.40
N ALA A 249 -0.80 12.89 -10.19
CA ALA A 249 -1.00 12.82 -11.63
C ALA A 249 -2.33 12.14 -11.99
N LEU A 250 -2.71 11.08 -11.28
CA LEU A 250 -3.90 10.26 -11.53
C LEU A 250 -5.14 10.74 -10.75
N ASP A 251 -5.12 11.93 -10.16
CA ASP A 251 -6.27 12.53 -9.50
C ASP A 251 -7.20 13.21 -10.52
N GLY A 252 -8.50 13.21 -10.24
CA GLY A 252 -9.54 13.84 -11.07
C GLY A 252 -10.32 12.88 -11.98
N LEU A 253 -10.14 11.56 -11.86
CA LEU A 253 -10.88 10.58 -12.65
C LEU A 253 -12.27 10.28 -12.03
N ASP A 254 -12.37 10.16 -10.71
CA ASP A 254 -13.65 10.01 -10.01
C ASP A 254 -14.54 11.24 -10.26
N GLU A 255 -13.97 12.44 -10.24
CA GLU A 255 -14.67 13.69 -10.55
C GLU A 255 -15.17 13.75 -11.99
N LEU A 256 -14.36 13.28 -12.95
CA LEU A 256 -14.79 13.18 -14.35
C LEU A 256 -15.99 12.24 -14.48
N LEU A 257 -15.93 11.07 -13.86
CA LEU A 257 -17.00 10.07 -13.92
C LEU A 257 -18.29 10.54 -13.22
N LYS A 258 -18.18 11.33 -12.15
CA LYS A 258 -19.33 11.92 -11.43
C LYS A 258 -20.16 12.90 -12.26
N LYS A 259 -19.62 13.43 -13.36
CA LYS A 259 -20.37 14.27 -14.31
C LYS A 259 -21.46 13.48 -15.03
N TYR A 260 -21.30 12.17 -15.15
CA TYR A 260 -22.27 11.27 -15.76
C TYR A 260 -23.20 10.71 -14.68
N GLN A 261 -24.40 11.28 -14.60
CA GLN A 261 -25.41 10.90 -13.62
C GLN A 261 -26.65 10.35 -14.32
N LYS A 262 -27.31 9.39 -13.67
CA LYS A 262 -28.61 8.88 -14.09
C LYS A 262 -29.67 9.25 -13.08
N ILE A 263 -30.87 9.53 -13.55
CA ILE A 263 -32.04 9.73 -12.69
C ILE A 263 -32.55 8.34 -12.31
N THR A 264 -32.63 8.05 -11.01
CA THR A 264 -33.18 6.80 -10.48
C THR A 264 -34.39 7.12 -9.62
N ILE A 265 -35.50 6.42 -9.83
CA ILE A 265 -36.68 6.56 -8.98
C ILE A 265 -36.46 5.66 -7.76
N GLN A 266 -36.42 6.26 -6.56
CA GLN A 266 -36.38 5.53 -5.29
C GLN A 266 -37.72 5.66 -4.58
N VAL A 267 -38.27 4.53 -4.13
CA VAL A 267 -39.48 4.51 -3.31
C VAL A 267 -39.05 4.51 -1.85
N ARG A 268 -39.26 5.61 -1.13
CA ARG A 268 -39.07 5.61 0.32
C ARG A 268 -40.34 5.06 0.96
N LYS A 269 -40.26 3.90 1.60
CA LYS A 269 -41.31 3.42 2.50
C LYS A 269 -41.16 4.17 3.83
N SER A 270 -42.07 5.11 4.11
CA SER A 270 -42.17 5.78 5.40
C SER A 270 -43.40 5.23 6.13
N GLY A 271 -43.20 4.25 7.00
CA GLY A 271 -44.29 3.61 7.76
C GLY A 271 -45.42 3.02 6.90
N ASN A 272 -46.60 2.88 7.50
CA ASN A 272 -47.83 2.31 6.90
C ASN A 272 -48.52 3.21 5.84
N ARG A 273 -47.82 4.16 5.21
CA ARG A 273 -48.38 4.99 4.12
C ARG A 273 -47.70 4.66 2.78
N GLN A 274 -48.49 4.72 1.70
CA GLN A 274 -48.05 4.48 0.33
C GLN A 274 -46.75 5.25 0.05
N GLY A 275 -45.71 4.53 -0.38
CA GLY A 275 -44.36 5.08 -0.51
C GLY A 275 -44.29 6.17 -1.58
N GLN A 276 -43.87 7.37 -1.18
CA GLN A 276 -43.61 8.46 -2.12
C GLN A 276 -42.42 8.09 -3.03
N GLN A 277 -42.62 8.25 -4.33
CA GLN A 277 -41.57 8.07 -5.34
C GLN A 277 -40.73 9.35 -5.43
N GLU A 278 -39.46 9.26 -5.05
CA GLU A 278 -38.50 10.37 -5.15
C GLU A 278 -37.54 10.13 -6.32
N ARG A 279 -37.38 11.12 -7.21
CA ARG A 279 -36.37 11.08 -8.27
C ARG A 279 -35.03 11.48 -7.69
N VAL A 280 -34.13 10.50 -7.52
CA VAL A 280 -32.80 10.70 -6.96
C VAL A 280 -31.75 10.59 -8.07
N LYS A 281 -30.90 11.61 -8.23
CA LYS A 281 -29.73 11.52 -9.11
C LYS A 281 -28.72 10.57 -8.49
N SER A 282 -28.35 9.53 -9.23
CA SER A 282 -27.38 8.52 -8.80
C SER A 282 -26.20 8.48 -9.79
N PRO A 283 -24.98 8.20 -9.31
CA PRO A 283 -23.83 8.06 -10.20
C PRO A 283 -24.04 6.90 -11.16
N MET A 284 -23.88 7.19 -12.45
CA MET A 284 -24.00 6.22 -13.54
C MET A 284 -22.93 5.14 -13.40
N TYR A 285 -21.69 5.57 -13.16
CA TYR A 285 -20.51 4.72 -12.99
C TYR A 285 -20.12 4.55 -11.52
N GLY A 286 -19.68 3.35 -11.16
CA GLY A 286 -18.87 3.11 -9.96
C GLY A 286 -17.39 3.19 -10.30
N TYR A 287 -16.57 3.63 -9.34
CA TYR A 287 -15.12 3.77 -9.50
C TYR A 287 -14.38 3.26 -8.27
N SER A 288 -13.26 2.57 -8.49
CA SER A 288 -12.32 2.14 -7.46
C SER A 288 -10.91 2.04 -8.03
N ARG A 289 -9.98 2.87 -7.53
CA ARG A 289 -8.57 2.87 -7.97
C ARG A 289 -7.61 2.48 -6.87
N TYR A 290 -6.68 1.59 -7.20
CA TYR A 290 -5.55 1.24 -6.36
C TYR A 290 -4.24 1.41 -7.14
N ALA A 291 -3.59 2.55 -6.93
CA ALA A 291 -2.41 2.96 -7.70
C ALA A 291 -2.72 3.13 -9.20
N ASP A 292 -2.14 2.29 -10.05
CA ASP A 292 -2.28 2.22 -11.50
C ASP A 292 -3.44 1.33 -11.96
N ASP A 293 -3.83 0.34 -11.13
CA ASP A 293 -4.98 -0.53 -11.41
C ASP A 293 -6.28 0.17 -10.97
N PHE A 294 -7.30 0.19 -11.83
CA PHE A 294 -8.61 0.71 -11.46
C PHE A 294 -9.74 -0.05 -12.12
N ILE A 295 -10.89 -0.04 -11.45
CA ILE A 295 -12.13 -0.63 -11.91
C ILE A 295 -13.18 0.45 -12.09
N ILE A 296 -13.90 0.37 -13.21
CA ILE A 296 -15.14 1.12 -13.45
C ILE A 296 -16.28 0.13 -13.59
N THR A 297 -17.40 0.39 -12.93
CA THR A 297 -18.58 -0.47 -12.97
C THR A 297 -19.77 0.30 -13.53
N ALA A 298 -20.61 -0.39 -14.31
CA ALA A 298 -21.83 0.18 -14.87
C ALA A 298 -22.94 -0.88 -14.96
N ARG A 299 -24.14 -0.45 -15.32
CA ARG A 299 -25.30 -1.33 -15.47
C ARG A 299 -25.29 -2.08 -16.80
N CYS A 300 -24.80 -1.47 -17.86
CA CYS A 300 -24.83 -2.02 -19.22
C CYS A 300 -23.42 -2.02 -19.83
N GLU A 301 -23.20 -2.84 -20.85
CA GLU A 301 -21.90 -2.95 -21.53
C GLU A 301 -21.62 -1.69 -22.35
N GLU A 302 -22.67 -1.13 -22.95
CA GLU A 302 -22.65 0.06 -23.79
C GLU A 302 -22.13 1.27 -23.01
N ASP A 303 -22.55 1.42 -21.75
CA ASP A 303 -22.07 2.47 -20.84
C ASP A 303 -20.55 2.37 -20.66
N ILE A 304 -20.03 1.15 -20.46
CA ILE A 304 -18.59 0.92 -20.32
C ILE A 304 -17.87 1.26 -21.63
N LYS A 305 -18.37 0.80 -22.77
CA LYS A 305 -17.79 1.08 -24.09
C LYS A 305 -17.77 2.58 -24.38
N ALA A 306 -18.81 3.31 -24.00
CA ALA A 306 -18.91 4.76 -24.18
C ALA A 306 -17.89 5.53 -23.33
N VAL A 307 -17.57 5.05 -22.12
CA VAL A 307 -16.64 5.74 -21.22
C VAL A 307 -15.16 5.49 -21.53
N VAL A 308 -14.83 4.36 -22.19
CA VAL A 308 -13.45 4.00 -22.57
C VAL A 308 -12.73 5.13 -23.36
N PRO A 309 -13.27 5.67 -24.47
CA PRO A 309 -12.57 6.73 -25.21
C PRO A 309 -12.38 8.01 -24.39
N ILE A 310 -13.33 8.33 -23.50
CA ILE A 310 -13.24 9.48 -22.58
C ILE A 310 -12.07 9.29 -21.59
N ILE A 311 -11.88 8.07 -21.10
CA ILE A 311 -10.75 7.73 -20.20
C ILE A 311 -9.43 7.78 -20.96
N GLU A 312 -9.38 7.27 -22.19
CA GLU A 312 -8.20 7.32 -23.05
C GLU A 312 -7.77 8.77 -23.32
N GLU A 313 -8.71 9.67 -23.63
CA GLU A 313 -8.45 11.10 -23.79
C GLU A 313 -7.97 11.76 -22.49
N TRP A 314 -8.54 11.37 -21.34
CA TRP A 314 -8.11 11.89 -20.05
C TRP A 314 -6.69 11.43 -19.67
N LEU A 315 -6.32 10.19 -20.02
CA LEU A 315 -4.99 9.64 -19.80
C LEU A 315 -3.96 10.24 -20.77
N SER A 316 -4.32 10.48 -22.03
CA SER A 316 -3.40 11.03 -23.03
C SER A 316 -2.85 12.41 -22.63
N LYS A 317 -3.69 13.27 -22.03
CA LYS A 317 -3.31 14.57 -21.44
C LYS A 317 -2.22 14.46 -20.36
N ARG A 318 -2.02 13.26 -19.79
CA ARG A 318 -1.04 12.95 -18.75
C ARG A 318 0.18 12.18 -19.28
N GLY A 319 0.23 11.90 -20.58
CA GLY A 319 1.24 11.04 -21.21
C GLY A 319 1.00 9.55 -20.98
N LEU A 320 -0.22 9.14 -20.61
CA LEU A 320 -0.55 7.78 -20.24
C LEU A 320 -1.47 7.13 -21.28
N THR A 321 -1.41 5.79 -21.34
CA THR A 321 -2.26 4.98 -22.22
C THR A 321 -2.76 3.74 -21.49
N LEU A 322 -3.97 3.29 -21.87
CA LEU A 322 -4.51 2.02 -21.39
C LEU A 322 -3.72 0.85 -22.01
N ASN A 323 -3.55 -0.19 -21.21
CA ASN A 323 -2.96 -1.43 -21.66
C ASN A 323 -4.06 -2.34 -22.25
N LYS A 324 -4.23 -2.30 -23.58
CA LYS A 324 -5.28 -3.04 -24.29
C LYS A 324 -5.23 -4.57 -24.06
N GLU A 325 -4.06 -5.14 -23.81
CA GLU A 325 -3.93 -6.59 -23.56
C GLU A 325 -4.44 -7.02 -22.18
N LYS A 326 -4.36 -6.12 -21.19
CA LYS A 326 -4.78 -6.42 -19.82
C LYS A 326 -6.13 -5.81 -19.47
N THR A 327 -6.52 -4.77 -20.18
CA THR A 327 -7.79 -4.11 -19.99
C THR A 327 -8.89 -4.99 -20.56
N SER A 328 -9.92 -5.28 -19.78
CA SER A 328 -11.03 -6.14 -20.23
C SER A 328 -12.37 -5.63 -19.74
N ILE A 329 -13.37 -5.79 -20.60
CA ILE A 329 -14.78 -5.54 -20.28
C ILE A 329 -15.41 -6.89 -20.02
N THR A 330 -15.94 -7.08 -18.82
CA THR A 330 -16.48 -8.39 -18.40
C THR A 330 -17.74 -8.21 -17.59
N GLN A 331 -18.64 -9.18 -17.72
CA GLN A 331 -19.82 -9.26 -16.88
C GLN A 331 -19.45 -9.84 -15.52
N ILE A 332 -19.98 -9.28 -14.44
CA ILE A 332 -19.67 -9.71 -13.06
C ILE A 332 -20.08 -11.17 -12.78
N ALA A 333 -21.02 -11.73 -13.56
CA ALA A 333 -21.42 -13.13 -13.49
C ALA A 333 -20.31 -14.09 -13.95
N GLN A 334 -19.43 -13.66 -14.86
CA GLN A 334 -18.25 -14.41 -15.31
C GLN A 334 -17.11 -14.28 -14.29
N GLY A 335 -16.99 -13.09 -13.70
CA GLY A 335 -16.12 -12.77 -12.57
C GLY A 335 -14.84 -12.04 -12.97
N VAL A 336 -14.38 -11.14 -12.10
CA VAL A 336 -13.27 -10.22 -12.34
C VAL A 336 -12.21 -10.38 -11.27
N ASN A 337 -10.92 -10.30 -11.63
CA ASN A 337 -9.83 -10.40 -10.68
C ASN A 337 -9.29 -9.02 -10.31
N PHE A 338 -9.36 -8.63 -9.05
CA PHE A 338 -8.88 -7.34 -8.57
C PHE A 338 -8.13 -7.49 -7.24
N LEU A 339 -6.92 -6.93 -7.15
CA LEU A 339 -6.09 -6.91 -5.92
C LEU A 339 -5.90 -8.28 -5.25
N GLY A 340 -5.91 -9.35 -6.05
CA GLY A 340 -5.75 -10.73 -5.59
C GLY A 340 -7.05 -11.41 -5.14
N PHE A 341 -8.20 -10.77 -5.36
CA PHE A 341 -9.52 -11.34 -5.14
C PHE A 341 -10.23 -11.53 -6.47
N ASN A 342 -11.08 -12.56 -6.54
CA ASN A 342 -12.03 -12.78 -7.60
C ASN A 342 -13.41 -12.31 -7.12
N LEU A 343 -13.97 -11.33 -7.81
CA LEU A 343 -15.29 -10.77 -7.57
C LEU A 343 -16.23 -11.43 -8.59
N ARG A 344 -17.20 -12.21 -8.12
CA ARG A 344 -18.15 -12.87 -9.01
C ARG A 344 -19.54 -12.92 -8.40
N GLN A 345 -20.54 -12.62 -9.22
CA GLN A 345 -21.94 -12.73 -8.83
C GLN A 345 -22.46 -14.14 -9.15
N TYR A 346 -23.10 -14.77 -8.18
CA TYR A 346 -23.73 -16.08 -8.29
C TYR A 346 -25.20 -15.95 -7.90
N LYS A 347 -26.12 -16.16 -8.86
CA LYS A 347 -27.58 -16.09 -8.62
C LYS A 347 -27.98 -14.84 -7.82
N GLY A 348 -27.50 -13.66 -8.26
CA GLY A 348 -27.77 -12.37 -7.59
C GLY A 348 -26.85 -12.02 -6.40
N LYS A 349 -26.14 -12.98 -5.81
CA LYS A 349 -25.24 -12.76 -4.66
C LYS A 349 -23.80 -12.57 -5.08
N LEU A 350 -23.20 -11.44 -4.72
CA LEU A 350 -21.78 -11.18 -4.94
C LEU A 350 -20.92 -11.94 -3.92
N LEU A 351 -19.99 -12.77 -4.40
CA LEU A 351 -18.99 -13.43 -3.58
C LEU A 351 -17.60 -12.93 -3.98
N ILE A 352 -16.87 -12.43 -2.98
CA ILE A 352 -15.49 -12.00 -3.13
C ILE A 352 -14.60 -13.09 -2.53
N LYS A 353 -13.86 -13.80 -3.38
CA LYS A 353 -13.04 -14.96 -2.99
C LYS A 353 -11.56 -14.68 -3.27
N PRO A 354 -10.60 -15.26 -2.54
CA PRO A 354 -9.19 -15.19 -2.92
C PRO A 354 -8.97 -15.78 -4.32
N GLN A 355 -8.12 -15.15 -5.13
CA GLN A 355 -7.77 -15.65 -6.46
C GLN A 355 -7.00 -16.98 -6.36
N LYS A 356 -7.69 -18.08 -6.69
CA LYS A 356 -7.17 -19.45 -6.53
C LYS A 356 -5.96 -19.74 -7.43
N GLU A 357 -6.01 -19.40 -8.71
CA GLU A 357 -5.04 -19.93 -9.67
C GLU A 357 -3.66 -19.28 -9.57
N LYS A 358 -3.60 -17.96 -9.36
CA LYS A 358 -2.32 -17.24 -9.39
C LYS A 358 -1.73 -17.02 -8.00
N ARG A 359 -2.49 -16.41 -7.08
CA ARG A 359 -1.96 -15.96 -5.78
C ARG A 359 -1.81 -17.09 -4.78
N MET A 360 -2.80 -17.97 -4.68
CA MET A 360 -2.71 -19.14 -3.79
C MET A 360 -1.62 -20.11 -4.25
N ARG A 361 -1.53 -20.43 -5.55
CA ARG A 361 -0.45 -21.30 -6.06
C ARG A 361 0.93 -20.69 -5.84
N ALA A 362 1.11 -19.40 -6.12
CA ALA A 362 2.39 -18.74 -5.85
C ALA A 362 2.78 -18.76 -4.36
N PHE A 363 1.80 -18.60 -3.46
CA PHE A 363 2.04 -18.71 -2.02
C PHE A 363 2.46 -20.13 -1.60
N LEU A 364 1.74 -21.15 -2.07
CA LEU A 364 2.08 -22.55 -1.81
C LEU A 364 3.44 -22.93 -2.41
N GLN A 365 3.76 -22.43 -3.60
CA GLN A 365 5.05 -22.64 -4.24
C GLN A 365 6.19 -22.02 -3.43
N LYS A 366 6.02 -20.78 -2.98
CA LYS A 366 6.98 -20.12 -2.09
C LYS A 366 7.23 -20.92 -0.80
N LEU A 367 6.17 -21.40 -0.16
CA LEU A 367 6.29 -22.24 1.04
C LEU A 367 7.03 -23.55 0.74
N ARG A 368 6.72 -24.18 -0.40
CA ARG A 368 7.37 -25.40 -0.86
C ARG A 368 8.86 -25.19 -1.13
N ASP A 369 9.21 -24.11 -1.80
CA ASP A 369 10.60 -23.78 -2.13
C ASP A 369 11.40 -23.43 -0.88
N TRP A 370 10.79 -22.71 0.07
CA TRP A 370 11.41 -22.45 1.37
C TRP A 370 11.66 -23.75 2.15
N LEU A 371 10.69 -24.66 2.21
CA LEU A 371 10.86 -25.98 2.84
C LEU A 371 11.92 -26.84 2.13
N LYS A 372 12.01 -26.75 0.80
CA LYS A 372 13.03 -27.44 0.01
C LYS A 372 14.43 -26.84 0.20
N ALA A 373 14.56 -25.54 0.42
CA ALA A 373 15.85 -24.93 0.74
C ALA A 373 16.29 -25.29 2.17
N ASN A 374 15.34 -25.43 3.09
CA ASN A 374 15.57 -25.60 4.52
C ASN A 374 15.30 -27.03 5.00
N LYS A 375 15.86 -28.03 4.31
CA LYS A 375 15.55 -29.46 4.54
C LYS A 375 16.00 -29.97 5.92
N SER A 376 17.06 -29.39 6.47
CA SER A 376 17.71 -29.84 7.71
C SER A 376 17.20 -29.12 8.97
N LEU A 377 16.51 -27.98 8.82
CA LEU A 377 16.11 -27.14 9.96
C LEU A 377 15.28 -27.90 10.99
N PRO A 378 15.49 -27.70 12.29
CA PRO A 378 14.71 -28.40 13.31
C PRO A 378 13.24 -27.93 13.32
N GLN A 379 12.37 -28.75 13.90
CA GLN A 379 10.91 -28.57 13.81
C GLN A 379 10.43 -27.28 14.50
N ASP A 380 11.05 -26.94 15.62
CA ASP A 380 10.89 -25.72 16.40
C ASP A 380 11.25 -24.44 15.62
N VAL A 381 12.09 -24.51 14.60
CA VAL A 381 12.38 -23.39 13.69
C VAL A 381 11.42 -23.36 12.50
N VAL A 382 11.01 -24.53 12.00
CA VAL A 382 10.09 -24.64 10.86
C VAL A 382 8.70 -24.10 11.20
N ILE A 383 8.18 -24.43 12.39
CA ILE A 383 6.81 -24.06 12.81
C ILE A 383 6.61 -22.53 12.84
N PRO A 384 7.43 -21.73 13.55
CA PRO A 384 7.25 -20.27 13.62
C PRO A 384 7.33 -19.60 12.23
N ASN A 385 8.25 -20.04 11.38
CA ASN A 385 8.44 -19.48 10.04
C ASN A 385 7.23 -19.73 9.12
N ILE A 386 6.67 -20.95 9.17
CA ILE A 386 5.44 -21.26 8.42
C ILE A 386 4.26 -20.51 9.03
N ASN A 387 4.14 -20.47 10.35
CA ASN A 387 3.07 -19.77 11.05
C ASN A 387 3.05 -18.28 10.70
N GLN A 388 4.18 -17.59 10.70
CA GLN A 388 4.24 -16.18 10.34
C GLN A 388 3.72 -15.93 8.92
N GLN A 389 4.11 -16.79 7.96
CA GLN A 389 3.65 -16.69 6.57
C GLN A 389 2.17 -17.01 6.43
N LEU A 390 1.68 -18.05 7.10
CA LEU A 390 0.26 -18.44 7.11
C LEU A 390 -0.63 -17.38 7.75
N ILE A 391 -0.24 -16.85 8.92
CA ILE A 391 -0.97 -15.79 9.63
C ILE A 391 -1.04 -14.54 8.76
N GLY A 392 0.07 -14.12 8.16
CA GLY A 392 0.10 -12.96 7.26
C GLY A 392 -0.84 -13.14 6.07
N TRP A 393 -0.80 -14.32 5.43
CA TRP A 393 -1.68 -14.62 4.30
C TRP A 393 -3.16 -14.70 4.72
N ALA A 394 -3.46 -15.33 5.84
CA ALA A 394 -4.83 -15.41 6.37
C ALA A 394 -5.36 -14.03 6.78
N ASN A 395 -4.54 -13.18 7.39
CA ASN A 395 -4.92 -11.82 7.78
C ASN A 395 -5.28 -10.93 6.59
N TYR A 396 -4.61 -11.10 5.45
CA TYR A 396 -4.98 -10.39 4.23
C TYR A 396 -6.29 -10.93 3.65
N TYR A 397 -6.46 -12.25 3.57
CA TYR A 397 -7.62 -12.84 2.90
C TYR A 397 -8.86 -13.04 3.79
N ARG A 398 -8.80 -12.81 5.10
CA ARG A 398 -9.93 -13.01 6.04
C ARG A 398 -11.15 -12.12 5.79
N THR A 399 -11.00 -11.05 4.99
CA THR A 399 -12.07 -10.11 4.66
C THR A 399 -13.05 -10.68 3.63
N GLY A 400 -12.55 -11.57 2.76
CA GLY A 400 -13.32 -12.28 1.74
C GLY A 400 -13.93 -13.60 2.21
N VAL A 401 -14.63 -14.26 1.30
CA VAL A 401 -15.19 -15.61 1.48
C VAL A 401 -14.09 -16.65 1.25
N SER A 402 -13.26 -16.84 2.28
CA SER A 402 -11.96 -17.52 2.13
C SER A 402 -11.86 -18.90 2.78
N LYS A 403 -12.86 -19.34 3.54
CA LYS A 403 -12.82 -20.61 4.32
C LYS A 403 -12.49 -21.85 3.50
N ALA A 404 -13.09 -21.99 2.32
CA ALA A 404 -12.82 -23.12 1.42
C ALA A 404 -11.37 -23.09 0.90
N VAL A 405 -10.87 -21.90 0.54
CA VAL A 405 -9.48 -21.72 0.08
C VAL A 405 -8.50 -21.97 1.23
N PHE A 406 -8.82 -21.50 2.44
CA PHE A 406 -8.00 -21.72 3.63
C PHE A 406 -7.89 -23.21 3.97
N SER A 407 -9.00 -23.94 3.86
CA SER A 407 -9.01 -25.40 4.09
C SER A 407 -8.15 -26.14 3.07
N TYR A 408 -8.17 -25.71 1.80
CA TYR A 408 -7.29 -26.27 0.77
C TYR A 408 -5.82 -25.96 1.04
N VAL A 409 -5.49 -24.74 1.46
CA VAL A 409 -4.12 -24.35 1.83
C VAL A 409 -3.65 -25.15 3.04
N ASP A 410 -4.46 -25.30 4.08
CA ASP A 410 -4.13 -26.14 5.25
C ASP A 410 -3.80 -27.58 4.83
N HIS A 411 -4.61 -28.16 3.93
CA HIS A 411 -4.39 -29.52 3.39
C HIS A 411 -3.08 -29.62 2.62
N MET A 412 -2.78 -28.65 1.76
CA MET A 412 -1.54 -28.63 0.99
C MET A 412 -0.31 -28.45 1.88
N VAL A 413 -0.38 -27.58 2.88
CA VAL A 413 0.69 -27.38 3.87
C VAL A 413 0.93 -28.65 4.67
N HIS A 414 -0.14 -29.34 5.10
CA HIS A 414 -0.04 -30.62 5.79
C HIS A 414 0.70 -31.66 4.94
N LYS A 415 0.34 -31.79 3.66
CA LYS A 415 1.06 -32.66 2.71
C LYS A 415 2.54 -32.31 2.56
N MET A 416 2.86 -31.01 2.51
CA MET A 416 4.26 -30.56 2.42
C MET A 416 5.05 -30.90 3.68
N LEU A 417 4.47 -30.70 4.85
CA LEU A 417 5.07 -31.02 6.14
C LEU A 417 5.24 -32.54 6.33
N TRP A 418 4.28 -33.34 5.87
CA TRP A 418 4.40 -34.79 5.85
C TRP A 418 5.57 -35.24 4.97
N ALA A 419 5.66 -34.74 3.74
CA ALA A 419 6.76 -35.05 2.83
C ALA A 419 8.12 -34.63 3.41
N TRP A 420 8.17 -33.47 4.07
CA TRP A 420 9.35 -33.01 4.78
C TRP A 420 9.75 -33.94 5.92
N ALA A 421 8.79 -34.38 6.76
CA ALA A 421 9.04 -35.26 7.89
C ALA A 421 9.52 -36.66 7.46
N VAL A 422 8.87 -37.25 6.44
CA VAL A 422 9.26 -38.57 5.91
C VAL A 422 10.66 -38.52 5.30
N ARG A 423 10.97 -37.47 4.55
CA ARG A 423 12.31 -37.31 3.94
C ARG A 423 13.44 -37.32 4.96
N ARG A 424 13.21 -36.80 6.17
CA ARG A 424 14.25 -36.73 7.22
C ARG A 424 14.63 -38.08 7.79
N HIS A 425 13.79 -39.09 7.61
CA HIS A 425 13.98 -40.42 8.19
C HIS A 425 13.72 -41.48 7.14
N PRO A 426 14.58 -41.61 6.11
CA PRO A 426 14.38 -42.56 5.02
C PRO A 426 14.34 -44.02 5.48
N THR A 427 14.97 -44.32 6.63
CA THR A 427 15.06 -45.67 7.20
C THR A 427 13.99 -45.99 8.26
N LYS A 428 13.11 -45.03 8.60
CA LYS A 428 12.07 -45.22 9.62
C LYS A 428 10.70 -45.39 8.98
N GLY A 429 9.87 -46.24 9.60
CA GLY A 429 8.48 -46.44 9.18
C GLY A 429 7.62 -45.18 9.31
N LYS A 430 6.57 -45.08 8.48
CA LYS A 430 5.66 -43.93 8.44
C LYS A 430 4.97 -43.67 9.78
N GLU A 431 4.65 -44.72 10.53
CA GLU A 431 4.03 -44.60 11.85
C GLU A 431 4.96 -43.95 12.88
N TRP A 432 6.24 -44.30 12.87
CA TRP A 432 7.24 -43.65 13.71
C TRP A 432 7.36 -42.15 13.38
N VAL A 433 7.36 -41.80 12.08
CA VAL A 433 7.39 -40.39 11.64
C VAL A 433 6.15 -39.64 12.11
N LYS A 434 4.96 -40.26 12.01
CA LYS A 434 3.71 -39.70 12.54
C LYS A 434 3.84 -39.42 14.03
N ASN A 435 4.25 -40.40 14.84
CA ASN A 435 4.32 -40.26 16.30
C ASN A 435 5.39 -39.26 16.74
N LYS A 436 6.49 -39.11 15.98
CA LYS A 436 7.55 -38.14 16.27
C LYS A 436 7.15 -36.69 16.00
N TYR A 437 6.51 -36.43 14.85
CA TYR A 437 6.30 -35.06 14.35
C TYR A 437 4.88 -34.54 14.53
N PHE A 438 3.90 -35.45 14.66
CA PHE A 438 2.49 -35.13 14.71
C PHE A 438 1.88 -35.56 16.03
N ARG A 439 1.26 -34.60 16.72
CA ARG A 439 0.60 -34.81 18.01
C ARG A 439 -0.91 -34.88 17.85
N THR A 440 -1.55 -35.51 18.81
CA THR A 440 -3.00 -35.49 18.98
C THR A 440 -3.35 -34.56 20.14
N LYS A 441 -4.29 -33.62 19.93
CA LYS A 441 -4.86 -32.80 21.00
C LYS A 441 -6.37 -33.01 21.01
N VAL A 442 -6.93 -33.52 22.11
CA VAL A 442 -8.37 -33.71 22.44
C VAL A 442 -9.27 -34.07 21.25
N ARG A 443 -9.61 -33.11 20.37
CA ARG A 443 -10.53 -33.30 19.22
C ARG A 443 -9.84 -33.38 17.85
N ARG A 444 -8.51 -33.38 17.79
CA ARG A 444 -7.75 -33.32 16.53
C ARG A 444 -6.48 -34.16 16.59
N GLN A 445 -6.36 -35.04 15.60
CA GLN A 445 -5.16 -35.81 15.31
C GLN A 445 -4.32 -35.11 14.23
N TRP A 446 -3.10 -35.60 14.01
CA TRP A 446 -2.23 -35.15 12.91
C TRP A 446 -1.83 -33.67 12.96
N ILE A 447 -1.61 -33.13 14.17
CA ILE A 447 -1.16 -31.75 14.35
C ILE A 447 0.37 -31.72 14.31
N PHE A 448 0.96 -31.10 13.30
CA PHE A 448 2.41 -30.88 13.26
C PHE A 448 2.82 -29.92 14.38
N ALA A 449 3.56 -30.43 15.38
CA ALA A 449 3.84 -29.72 16.61
C ALA A 449 5.18 -30.14 17.23
N ALA A 450 5.86 -29.18 17.84
CA ALA A 450 7.11 -29.37 18.58
C ALA A 450 7.00 -28.76 19.98
N GLU A 451 7.80 -29.27 20.90
CA GLU A 451 8.07 -28.56 22.15
C GLU A 451 9.15 -27.52 21.93
N VAL A 452 8.84 -26.29 22.32
CA VAL A 452 9.72 -25.13 22.23
C VAL A 452 9.86 -24.57 23.63
N LYS A 453 11.07 -24.23 24.05
CA LYS A 453 11.29 -23.53 25.32
C LYS A 453 11.02 -22.04 25.13
N ASP A 454 10.18 -21.46 25.98
CA ASP A 454 9.95 -20.03 25.99
C ASP A 454 11.20 -19.27 26.48
N ARG A 455 11.17 -17.92 26.42
CA ARG A 455 12.26 -17.06 26.92
C ARG A 455 12.52 -17.20 28.43
N ARG A 456 11.60 -17.84 29.17
CA ARG A 456 11.65 -18.09 30.62
C ARG A 456 12.05 -19.55 30.94
N GLY A 457 12.37 -20.36 29.92
CA GLY A 457 12.76 -21.76 30.07
C GLY A 457 11.61 -22.77 30.15
N ASN A 458 10.35 -22.35 30.08
CA ASN A 458 9.19 -23.24 30.15
C ASN A 458 8.95 -23.94 28.82
N SER A 459 8.69 -25.25 28.85
CA SER A 459 8.33 -26.02 27.66
C SER A 459 6.89 -25.71 27.22
N GLN A 460 6.74 -25.12 26.04
CA GLN A 460 5.45 -24.88 25.38
C GLN A 460 5.35 -25.73 24.11
N THR A 461 4.22 -26.39 23.89
CA THR A 461 3.95 -27.04 22.60
C THR A 461 3.49 -26.02 21.58
N GLU A 462 4.34 -25.69 20.61
CA GLU A 462 3.96 -24.92 19.44
C GLU A 462 3.49 -25.84 18.30
N SER A 463 2.45 -25.41 17.58
CA SER A 463 1.90 -26.16 16.46
C SER A 463 1.66 -25.26 15.25
N VAL A 464 1.60 -25.87 14.07
CA VAL A 464 1.24 -25.13 12.85
C VAL A 464 -0.19 -24.62 12.97
N VAL A 465 -0.38 -23.32 12.72
CA VAL A 465 -1.70 -22.69 12.77
C VAL A 465 -2.58 -23.21 11.65
N LYS A 466 -3.85 -23.45 11.96
CA LYS A 466 -4.84 -23.84 10.95
C LYS A 466 -5.59 -22.60 10.49
N ILE A 467 -5.27 -22.10 9.31
CA ILE A 467 -5.82 -20.83 8.84
C ILE A 467 -7.30 -20.94 8.47
N SER A 468 -7.83 -22.15 8.24
CA SER A 468 -9.28 -22.34 8.09
C SER A 468 -10.08 -22.01 9.37
N GLN A 469 -9.43 -21.90 10.53
CA GLN A 469 -10.08 -21.44 11.77
C GLN A 469 -10.16 -19.92 11.88
N THR A 470 -9.33 -19.18 11.15
CA THR A 470 -9.32 -17.71 11.14
C THR A 470 -10.72 -17.17 10.83
N PRO A 471 -11.35 -16.42 11.76
CA PRO A 471 -12.71 -15.93 11.56
C PRO A 471 -12.74 -14.92 10.41
N ILE A 472 -13.82 -14.97 9.63
CA ILE A 472 -14.07 -13.94 8.62
C ILE A 472 -14.41 -12.65 9.37
N LYS A 473 -13.59 -11.61 9.20
CA LYS A 473 -13.88 -10.27 9.73
C LYS A 473 -14.06 -9.36 8.53
N ARG A 474 -15.28 -8.86 8.35
CA ARG A 474 -15.57 -7.91 7.27
C ARG A 474 -14.76 -6.64 7.50
N HIS A 475 -14.18 -6.15 6.42
CA HIS A 475 -13.52 -4.87 6.43
C HIS A 475 -14.59 -3.78 6.47
N VAL A 476 -14.23 -2.65 7.06
CA VAL A 476 -15.09 -1.47 7.07
C VAL A 476 -14.41 -0.47 6.16
N LYS A 477 -15.03 -0.08 5.05
CA LYS A 477 -14.47 0.90 4.13
C LYS A 477 -14.21 2.24 4.83
N VAL A 478 -13.12 2.94 4.47
CA VAL A 478 -12.93 4.35 4.87
C VAL A 478 -14.11 5.21 4.38
N LYS A 479 -14.64 6.05 5.27
CA LYS A 479 -15.70 7.01 4.93
C LYS A 479 -15.17 8.12 4.02
N ASP A 480 -15.63 8.12 2.77
CA ASP A 480 -15.46 9.23 1.82
C ASP A 480 -14.01 9.76 1.72
N THR A 481 -13.80 11.08 1.86
CA THR A 481 -12.50 11.76 1.80
C THR A 481 -11.78 11.81 3.16
N SER A 482 -12.20 11.01 4.14
CA SER A 482 -11.57 10.97 5.47
C SER A 482 -10.08 10.69 5.39
N SER A 483 -9.30 11.43 6.20
CA SER A 483 -7.85 11.32 6.31
C SER A 483 -7.40 11.21 7.78
N PRO A 484 -6.33 10.43 8.10
CA PRO A 484 -5.70 10.42 9.42
C PRO A 484 -5.17 11.78 9.89
N ASP A 485 -4.93 12.69 8.95
CA ASP A 485 -4.50 14.07 9.23
C ASP A 485 -5.66 14.99 9.63
N ASN A 486 -6.92 14.52 9.62
CA ASN A 486 -8.04 15.25 10.20
C ASN A 486 -8.15 14.96 11.71
N PRO A 487 -7.91 15.93 12.61
CA PRO A 487 -7.94 15.69 14.05
C PRO A 487 -9.34 15.36 14.59
N ALA A 488 -10.41 15.82 13.92
CA ALA A 488 -11.78 15.51 14.31
C ALA A 488 -12.09 14.02 14.19
N LEU A 489 -11.33 13.29 13.35
CA LEU A 489 -11.49 11.86 13.11
C LEU A 489 -10.55 10.99 13.95
N ALA A 490 -9.87 11.54 14.96
CA ALA A 490 -8.90 10.78 15.76
C ALA A 490 -9.48 9.49 16.36
N LYS A 491 -10.65 9.57 17.02
CA LYS A 491 -11.35 8.40 17.58
C LYS A 491 -11.74 7.39 16.50
N TYR A 492 -12.20 7.87 15.34
CA TYR A 492 -12.55 7.03 14.20
C TYR A 492 -11.36 6.22 13.68
N TRP A 493 -10.17 6.83 13.63
CA TRP A 493 -8.94 6.16 13.20
C TRP A 493 -8.32 5.25 14.26
N GLU A 494 -8.57 5.49 15.56
CA GLU A 494 -8.12 4.60 16.64
C GLU A 494 -8.92 3.30 16.73
N GLN A 495 -10.22 3.33 16.39
CA GLN A 495 -11.09 2.16 16.42
C GLN A 495 -10.92 1.21 15.22
N ARG A 496 -10.23 1.68 14.18
CA ARG A 496 -10.07 1.00 12.89
C ARG A 496 -8.71 0.33 12.81
#